data_AF-A0A7W8ZKT6-F1
#
_entry.id   AF-A0A7W8ZKT6-F1
#
_cell.length_a   1.000
_cell.length_b   1.000
_cell.length_c   1.000
_cell.angle_alpha   90.00
_cell.angle_beta   90.00
_cell.angle_gamma   90.00
#
_symmetry.space_group_name_H-M   'P 1'
#
loop_
_entity.id
_entity.type
_entity.pdbx_description
1 polymer ?
#
loop_
_entity_poly.entity_id
_entity_poly.type
_entity_poly.pdbx_seq_one_letter_code
_entity_poly.pdbx_strand_id
1 'polypeptide(L)' 'MSDPQKDKKATNFIKYTGIGFQMLATIGVFAFVGYKIDNYRNSEKLIFTALLGLSGVVISLYQVIRQLNSKE' A
#
# COMPACT_ATOMS: atom_id res chain seq x y z
N MET A 1 14.99 33.11 12.93
CA MET A 1 14.15 33.00 11.72
C MET A 1 13.82 31.54 11.50
N SER A 2 12.55 31.13 11.64
CA SER A 2 12.10 29.80 11.24
C SER A 2 11.59 29.91 9.81
N ASP A 3 12.40 29.44 8.87
CA ASP A 3 12.11 29.51 7.43
C ASP A 3 10.87 28.67 7.06
N PRO A 4 9.73 29.30 6.71
CA PRO A 4 8.47 28.61 6.43
C PRO A 4 8.49 27.71 5.18
N GLN A 5 9.60 27.69 4.44
CA GLN A 5 9.80 26.84 3.26
C GLN A 5 10.37 25.45 3.59
N LYS A 6 11.14 25.29 4.69
CA LYS A 6 11.65 23.97 5.09
C LYS A 6 10.55 23.08 5.67
N ASP A 7 9.66 23.66 6.47
CA ASP A 7 8.53 22.95 7.09
C ASP A 7 7.57 22.35 6.05
N LYS A 8 7.34 23.02 4.91
CA LYS A 8 6.46 22.51 3.84
C LYS A 8 7.06 21.27 3.14
N LYS A 9 8.37 21.25 2.90
CA LYS A 9 9.04 20.08 2.31
C LYS A 9 9.12 18.91 3.29
N ALA A 10 9.41 19.18 4.56
CA ALA A 10 9.39 18.17 5.62
C ALA A 10 7.99 17.56 5.80
N THR A 11 6.94 18.40 5.82
CA THR A 11 5.54 17.96 5.90
C THR A 11 5.14 17.08 4.72
N ASN A 12 5.54 17.44 3.50
CA ASN A 12 5.27 16.63 2.31
C ASN A 12 5.98 15.27 2.39
N PHE A 13 7.25 15.22 2.79
CA PHE A 13 7.99 13.97 2.94
C PHE A 13 7.35 13.02 3.97
N ILE A 14 6.94 13.56 5.12
CA ILE A 14 6.21 12.81 6.15
C ILE A 14 4.88 12.28 5.59
N LYS A 15 4.18 13.08 4.79
CA LYS A 15 2.92 12.68 4.15
C LYS A 15 3.09 11.53 3.15
N TYR A 16 4.10 11.59 2.29
CA TYR A 16 4.40 10.50 1.34
C TYR A 16 4.82 9.21 2.06
N THR A 17 5.62 9.34 3.12
CA THR A 17 6.01 8.21 3.95
C THR A 17 4.79 7.56 4.62
N GLY A 18 3.86 8.37 5.16
CA GLY A 18 2.61 7.87 5.74
C GLY A 18 1.72 7.14 4.73
N ILE A 19 1.60 7.68 3.51
CA ILE A 19 0.85 7.02 2.41
C ILE A 19 1.51 5.70 2.00
N GLY A 20 2.84 5.67 1.87
CA GLY A 20 3.60 4.45 1.57
C GLY A 20 3.44 3.38 2.66
N PHE A 21 3.45 3.79 3.93
CA PHE A 21 3.22 2.88 5.06
C PHE A 21 1.81 2.30 5.05
N GLN A 22 0.80 3.11 4.73
CA GLN A 22 -0.59 2.67 4.57
C GLN A 22 -0.75 1.66 3.41
N MET A 23 -0.05 1.88 2.29
CA MET A 23 -0.03 0.92 1.17
C MET A 23 0.60 -0.40 1.58
N LEU A 24 1.76 -0.37 2.24
CA LEU A 24 2.44 -1.59 2.72
C LEU A 24 1.58 -2.36 3.71
N ALA A 25 0.92 -1.66 4.64
CA ALA A 25 -0.02 -2.29 5.57
C ALA A 25 -1.18 -2.98 4.84
N THR A 26 -1.75 -2.31 3.83
CA THR A 26 -2.83 -2.87 3.02
C THR A 26 -2.37 -4.11 2.26
N ILE A 27 -1.24 -4.04 1.56
CA ILE A 27 -0.66 -5.17 0.81
C ILE A 27 -0.35 -6.34 1.76
N GLY A 28 0.25 -6.06 2.92
CA GLY A 28 0.55 -7.06 3.94
C GLY A 28 -0.69 -7.77 4.46
N VAL A 29 -1.79 -7.03 4.72
CA VAL A 29 -3.07 -7.60 5.13
C VAL A 29 -3.65 -8.47 4.03
N PHE A 30 -3.68 -8.00 2.78
CA PHE A 30 -4.19 -8.79 1.65
C PHE A 30 -3.37 -10.07 1.42
N ALA A 31 -2.05 -9.98 1.51
CA ALA A 31 -1.16 -11.14 1.40
C ALA A 31 -1.37 -12.13 2.55
N PHE A 32 -1.52 -11.65 3.78
CA PHE A 32 -1.76 -12.52 4.94
C PHE A 32 -3.12 -13.21 4.89
N VAL A 33 -4.16 -12.48 4.46
CA VAL A 33 -5.50 -13.04 4.23
C VAL A 33 -5.45 -14.09 3.12
N GLY A 34 -4.80 -13.80 2.00
CA GLY A 34 -4.58 -14.76 0.92
C GLY A 34 -3.84 -16.02 1.40
N TYR A 35 -2.79 -15.85 2.21
CA TYR A 35 -2.00 -16.93 2.77
C TYR A 35 -2.84 -17.82 3.69
N LYS A 36 -3.66 -17.22 4.55
CA LYS A 36 -4.56 -17.97 5.44
C LYS A 36 -5.61 -18.76 4.63
N ILE A 37 -6.11 -18.20 3.53
CA ILE A 37 -7.06 -18.86 2.63
C ILE A 37 -6.41 -20.05 1.92
N ASP A 38 -5.22 -19.88 1.36
CA ASP A 38 -4.47 -20.97 0.70
C ASP A 38 -4.16 -22.09 1.70
N ASN A 39 -3.74 -21.72 2.92
CA ASN A 39 -3.42 -22.69 3.97
C ASN A 39 -4.67 -23.45 4.46
N TYR A 40 -5.82 -22.76 4.59
CA TYR A 40 -7.10 -23.39 4.92
C TYR A 40 -7.59 -24.35 3.83
N ARG A 41 -7.31 -24.05 2.56
CA ARG A 41 -7.64 -24.90 1.42
C ARG A 41 -6.68 -26.08 1.23
N ASN A 42 -5.66 -26.24 2.09
CA ASN A 42 -4.60 -27.24 1.95
C ASN A 42 -4.03 -27.27 0.53
N SER A 43 -4.06 -26.13 -0.16
CA SER A 43 -3.62 -26.03 -1.54
C SER A 43 -2.11 -25.84 -1.50
N GLU A 44 -1.39 -26.83 -2.02
CA GLU A 44 0.08 -26.82 -2.13
C GLU A 44 0.61 -25.62 -2.93
N LYS A 45 -0.27 -24.96 -3.68
CA LYS A 45 0.01 -23.77 -4.47
C LYS A 45 -0.67 -22.54 -3.86
N LEU A 46 0.12 -21.51 -3.59
CA LEU A 46 -0.27 -20.20 -3.06
C LEU A 46 -1.03 -19.34 -4.10
N ILE A 47 -2.03 -19.92 -4.78
CA ILE A 47 -2.70 -19.29 -5.92
C ILE A 47 -3.61 -18.15 -5.44
N PHE A 48 -4.32 -18.32 -4.31
CA PHE A 48 -5.16 -17.24 -3.78
C PHE A 48 -4.31 -16.08 -3.25
N THR A 49 -3.21 -16.36 -2.57
CA THR A 49 -2.23 -15.36 -2.12
C THR A 49 -1.64 -14.61 -3.30
N ALA A 50 -1.28 -15.31 -4.37
CA ALA A 50 -0.76 -14.67 -5.57
C ALA A 50 -1.82 -13.79 -6.23
N LEU A 51 -3.07 -14.26 -6.36
CA LEU A 51 -4.15 -13.50 -7.00
C LEU A 51 -4.62 -12.29 -6.16
N LEU A 52 -4.84 -12.49 -4.86
CA LEU A 52 -5.20 -11.43 -3.91
C LEU A 52 -4.05 -10.45 -3.71
N GLY A 53 -2.81 -10.92 -3.61
CA GLY A 53 -1.63 -10.08 -3.50
C GLY A 53 -1.42 -9.24 -4.74
N LEU A 54 -1.48 -9.84 -5.93
CA LEU A 54 -1.31 -9.13 -7.20
C LEU A 54 -2.42 -8.09 -7.41
N SER A 55 -3.68 -8.45 -7.17
CA SER A 55 -4.79 -7.49 -7.25
C SER A 55 -4.68 -6.39 -6.20
N GLY A 56 -4.30 -6.73 -4.96
CA GLY A 56 -4.08 -5.77 -3.87
C GLY A 56 -2.97 -4.76 -4.19
N VAL A 57 -1.86 -5.22 -4.78
CA VAL A 57 -0.77 -4.34 -5.23
C VAL A 57 -1.23 -3.41 -6.34
N VAL A 58 -1.93 -3.94 -7.36
CA VAL A 58 -2.45 -3.14 -8.48
C VAL A 58 -3.44 -2.08 -7.99
N ILE A 59 -4.39 -2.46 -7.13
CA ILE A 59 -5.38 -1.54 -6.56
C ILE A 59 -4.71 -0.49 -5.67
N SER A 60 -3.76 -0.90 -4.83
CA SER A 60 -3.02 0.00 -3.93
C SER A 60 -2.22 1.03 -4.73
N LEU A 61 -1.51 0.58 -5.76
CA LEU A 61 -0.73 1.46 -6.63
C LEU A 61 -1.64 2.41 -7.41
N TYR A 62 -2.74 1.91 -7.98
CA TYR A 62 -3.71 2.75 -8.67
C TYR A 62 -4.32 3.80 -7.74
N GLN A 63 -4.72 3.41 -6.53
CA GLN A 63 -5.24 4.34 -5.54
C GLN A 63 -4.24 5.43 -5.22
N VAL A 64 -2.97 5.10 -4.98
CA VAL A 64 -1.98 6.12 -4.63
C VAL A 64 -1.62 7.00 -5.81
N ILE A 65 -1.41 6.45 -7.00
CA ILE A 65 -1.18 7.28 -8.20
C ILE A 65 -2.35 8.24 -8.39
N ARG A 66 -3.60 7.75 -8.26
CA ARG A 66 -4.80 8.60 -8.33
C ARG A 66 -4.84 9.62 -7.20
N GLN A 67 -4.50 9.26 -5.97
CA GLN A 67 -4.55 10.15 -4.82
C GLN A 67 -3.47 11.24 -4.87
N LEU A 68 -2.35 10.96 -5.54
CA LEU A 68 -1.29 11.93 -5.81
C LEU A 68 -1.63 12.83 -7.01
N ASN A 69 -2.23 12.28 -8.07
CA ASN A 69 -2.61 13.01 -9.28
C ASN A 69 -3.91 13.83 -9.09
N SER A 70 -4.86 13.38 -8.27
CA SER A 70 -6.10 14.12 -7.95
C SER A 70 -5.91 15.20 -6.87
N LYS A 71 -4.68 15.51 -6.47
CA LYS A 71 -4.36 16.65 -5.59
C LYS A 71 -3.89 17.89 -6.35
N GLU A 72 -4.17 17.95 -7.64
CA GLU A 72 -4.09 19.19 -8.44
C GLU A 72 -5.35 20.05 -8.28
#